data_AF-A0A969XFZ1-F1
#
_entry.id   AF-A0A969XFZ1-F1
#
_cell.length_a   1.000
_cell.length_b   1.000
_cell.length_c   1.000
_cell.angle_alpha   90.00
_cell.angle_beta   90.00
_cell.angle_gamma   90.00
#
_symmetry.space_group_name_H-M   'P 1'
#
loop_
_entity.id
_entity.type
_entity.pdbx_description
1 polymer ?
#
loop_
_entity_poly.entity_id
_entity_poly.type
_entity_poly.pdbx_seq_one_letter_code
_entity_poly.pdbx_strand_id
1 'polypeptide(L)'
;MKHKAYPIAEFKALDAEQGVFEAIVSVFDNVDRYGDRVKPGAFANTLREWEAKGRPIPVIFSHDWGNLDAHIGKVLEARETERGLYVKADLDLEEDYARRV
;
A
#
# COMPACT_ATOMS: atom_id res chain seq x y z
N MET A 1 33.52 -5.00 22.03
CA MET A 1 32.15 -5.45 21.74
C MET A 1 32.15 -6.19 20.41
N LYS A 2 31.56 -7.39 20.32
CA LYS A 2 31.43 -8.12 19.05
C LYS A 2 30.07 -7.77 18.44
N HIS A 3 30.06 -7.06 17.32
CA HIS A 3 28.83 -6.84 16.55
C HIS A 3 28.58 -8.03 15.63
N LYS A 4 27.33 -8.50 15.58
CA LYS A 4 26.85 -9.39 14.51
C LYS A 4 26.01 -8.56 13.56
N ALA A 5 26.35 -8.59 12.27
CA ALA A 5 25.54 -8.05 11.20
C ALA A 5 24.88 -9.21 10.45
N TYR A 6 23.61 -9.05 10.10
CA TYR A 6 22.89 -9.96 9.22
C TYR A 6 22.84 -9.34 7.82
N PRO A 7 22.98 -10.14 6.75
CA PRO A 7 22.81 -9.64 5.39
C PRO A 7 21.35 -9.20 5.18
N ILE A 8 21.17 -8.01 4.61
CA ILE A 8 19.87 -7.53 4.15
C ILE A 8 19.45 -8.45 3.00
N ALA A 9 18.32 -9.15 3.14
CA ALA A 9 17.86 -10.13 2.16
C ALA A 9 17.41 -9.50 0.84
N GLU A 10 16.80 -8.31 0.90
CA GLU A 10 16.48 -7.49 -0.27
C GLU A 10 16.15 -6.07 0.20
N PHE A 11 16.70 -5.06 -0.47
CA PHE A 11 16.34 -3.66 -0.30
C PHE A 11 16.23 -3.05 -1.69
N LYS A 12 15.03 -2.65 -2.09
CA LYS A 12 14.80 -1.91 -3.33
C LYS A 12 14.49 -0.47 -2.96
N ALA A 13 15.50 0.38 -3.04
CA ALA A 13 15.27 1.83 -3.09
C ALA A 13 14.60 2.14 -4.44
N LEU A 14 13.30 2.43 -4.40
CA LEU A 14 12.68 3.22 -5.45
C LEU A 14 13.21 4.64 -5.26
N ASP A 15 13.41 5.35 -6.37
CA ASP A 15 13.96 6.70 -6.43
C ASP A 15 13.33 7.57 -5.33
N ALA A 16 14.08 7.84 -4.26
CA ALA A 16 13.53 8.37 -3.01
C ALA A 16 12.94 9.79 -3.18
N GLU A 17 13.26 10.43 -4.30
CA GLU A 17 12.78 11.75 -4.69
C GLU A 17 11.35 11.76 -5.22
N GLN A 18 10.77 10.60 -5.60
CA GLN A 18 9.49 10.55 -6.33
C GLN A 18 8.26 10.20 -5.47
N GLY A 19 8.40 9.96 -4.15
CA GLY A 19 7.24 9.61 -3.31
C GLY A 19 6.60 8.24 -3.64
N VAL A 20 7.25 7.44 -4.48
CA VAL A 20 6.75 6.14 -4.93
C VAL A 20 7.15 5.04 -3.94
N PHE A 21 6.19 4.22 -3.53
CA PHE A 21 6.43 3.05 -2.70
C PHE A 21 5.74 1.81 -3.24
N GLU A 22 6.24 0.65 -2.80
CA GLU A 22 5.68 -0.67 -3.09
C GLU A 22 5.46 -1.41 -1.77
N ALA A 23 4.30 -2.04 -1.57
CA ALA A 23 3.96 -2.70 -0.31
C ALA A 23 3.01 -3.89 -0.49
N ILE A 24 3.11 -4.87 0.41
CA ILE A 24 2.04 -5.84 0.66
C ILE A 24 1.16 -5.26 1.76
N VAL A 25 -0.05 -4.84 1.42
CA VAL A 25 -0.95 -4.11 2.34
C VAL A 25 -2.00 -4.99 2.99
N SER A 26 -2.15 -6.24 2.52
CA SER A 26 -2.99 -7.26 3.15
C SER A 26 -2.40 -8.63 2.89
N VAL A 27 -1.97 -9.34 3.93
CA VAL A 27 -1.38 -10.68 3.83
C VAL A 27 -2.48 -11.73 3.88
N PHE A 28 -2.45 -12.69 2.97
CA PHE A 28 -3.42 -13.78 2.97
C PHE A 28 -3.22 -14.73 4.15
N ASP A 29 -4.32 -15.33 4.60
CA ASP A 29 -4.34 -16.32 5.68
C ASP A 29 -3.83 -15.86 7.06
N ASN A 30 -3.47 -14.58 7.19
CA ASN A 30 -3.24 -13.96 8.48
C ASN A 30 -4.57 -13.81 9.22
N VAL A 31 -4.61 -14.33 10.46
CA VAL A 31 -5.79 -14.22 11.32
C VAL A 31 -5.73 -12.90 12.06
N ASP A 32 -6.73 -12.06 11.89
CA ASP A 32 -6.80 -10.78 12.58
C ASP A 32 -7.28 -10.93 14.04
N ARG A 33 -7.39 -9.80 14.73
CA ARG A 33 -7.83 -9.75 16.14
C ARG A 33 -9.24 -10.30 16.35
N TYR A 34 -10.09 -10.26 15.33
CA TYR A 34 -11.49 -10.69 15.39
C TYR A 34 -11.68 -12.12 14.88
N GLY A 35 -10.62 -12.77 14.40
CA GLY A 35 -10.63 -14.17 13.95
C GLY A 35 -10.85 -14.34 12.45
N ASP A 36 -10.96 -13.24 11.71
CA ASP A 36 -11.15 -13.26 10.27
C ASP A 36 -9.82 -13.39 9.55
N ARG A 37 -9.88 -13.83 8.28
CA ARG A 37 -8.72 -13.92 7.39
C ARG A 37 -9.09 -13.57 5.97
N VAL A 38 -8.20 -12.87 5.29
CA VAL A 38 -8.33 -12.61 3.86
C VAL A 38 -7.80 -13.81 3.06
N LYS A 39 -8.53 -14.22 2.04
CA LYS A 39 -8.17 -15.36 1.17
C LYS A 39 -7.75 -14.89 -0.23
N PRO A 40 -6.93 -15.68 -0.95
CA PRO A 40 -6.66 -15.43 -2.37
C PRO A 40 -7.97 -15.29 -3.17
N GLY A 41 -8.02 -14.33 -4.09
CA GLY A 41 -9.21 -14.00 -4.88
C GLY A 41 -10.17 -13.01 -4.21
N ALA A 42 -9.96 -12.63 -2.94
CA ALA A 42 -10.83 -11.71 -2.22
C ALA A 42 -10.86 -10.30 -2.87
N PHE A 43 -9.79 -9.86 -3.52
CA PHE A 43 -9.70 -8.54 -4.14
C PHE A 43 -10.04 -8.54 -5.63
N ALA A 44 -10.15 -9.70 -6.27
CA ALA A 44 -10.24 -9.82 -7.73
C ALA A 44 -11.41 -9.04 -8.34
N ASN A 45 -12.59 -9.06 -7.71
CA ASN A 45 -13.75 -8.31 -8.19
C ASN A 45 -13.53 -6.80 -8.07
N THR A 46 -13.12 -6.34 -6.88
CA THR A 46 -12.89 -4.93 -6.59
C THR A 46 -11.80 -4.32 -7.48
N LEU A 47 -10.71 -5.06 -7.73
CA LEU A 47 -9.64 -4.61 -8.63
C LEU A 47 -10.15 -4.43 -10.06
N ARG A 48 -10.94 -5.38 -10.58
CA ARG A 48 -11.58 -5.25 -11.91
C ARG A 48 -12.54 -4.08 -11.98
N GLU A 49 -13.34 -3.85 -10.93
CA GLU A 49 -14.25 -2.70 -10.87
C GLU A 49 -13.50 -1.37 -10.89
N TRP A 50 -12.36 -1.27 -10.20
CA TRP A 50 -11.53 -0.07 -10.22
C TRP A 50 -10.86 0.16 -11.57
N GLU A 51 -10.32 -0.89 -12.19
CA GLU A 51 -9.77 -0.83 -13.54
C GLU A 51 -10.83 -0.36 -14.55
N ALA A 52 -12.04 -0.92 -14.48
CA ALA A 52 -13.15 -0.54 -15.35
C ALA A 52 -13.62 0.93 -15.16
N LYS A 53 -13.45 1.51 -13.97
CA LYS A 53 -13.75 2.93 -13.72
C LYS A 53 -12.75 3.88 -14.39
N GLY A 54 -11.56 3.40 -14.77
CA GLY A 54 -10.50 4.24 -15.34
C GLY A 54 -10.02 5.36 -14.42
N ARG A 55 -10.19 5.20 -13.10
CA ARG A 55 -9.76 6.15 -12.06
C ARG A 55 -8.80 5.45 -11.10
N PRO A 56 -7.75 6.13 -10.63
CA PRO A 56 -6.83 5.51 -9.67
C PRO A 56 -7.51 5.32 -8.31
N ILE A 57 -7.07 4.29 -7.59
CA ILE A 57 -7.44 4.09 -6.18
C ILE A 57 -6.70 5.16 -5.35
N PRO A 58 -7.40 5.95 -4.51
CA PRO A 58 -6.74 6.97 -3.69
C PRO A 58 -5.94 6.36 -2.54
N VAL A 59 -4.82 6.99 -2.19
CA VAL A 59 -4.10 6.75 -0.93
C VAL A 59 -4.66 7.75 0.09
N ILE A 60 -5.22 7.26 1.19
CA ILE A 60 -5.91 8.10 2.18
C ILE A 60 -5.18 8.00 3.52
N PHE A 61 -4.83 9.14 4.08
CA PHE A 61 -4.20 9.23 5.39
C PHE A 61 -5.19 8.86 6.51
N SER A 62 -4.78 7.93 7.39
CA SER A 62 -5.51 7.57 8.62
C SER A 62 -6.97 7.14 8.44
N HIS A 63 -7.36 6.66 7.25
CA HIS A 63 -8.76 6.37 6.91
C HIS A 63 -9.70 7.58 7.10
N ASP A 64 -9.22 8.80 6.89
CA ASP A 64 -10.03 10.02 6.99
C ASP A 64 -10.72 10.36 5.66
N TRP A 65 -11.61 9.46 5.20
CA TRP A 65 -12.29 9.53 3.89
C TRP A 65 -13.14 10.78 3.69
N GLY A 66 -13.55 11.45 4.78
CA GLY A 66 -14.39 12.65 4.73
C GLY A 66 -13.59 13.93 4.49
N ASN A 67 -12.28 13.89 4.66
CA ASN A 67 -11.40 15.03 4.44
C ASN A 67 -10.68 14.91 3.10
N LEU A 68 -10.90 15.88 2.22
CA LEU A 68 -10.24 15.92 0.92
C LEU A 68 -8.72 16.04 1.04
N ASP A 69 -8.23 16.77 2.05
CA ASP A 69 -6.78 16.95 2.30
C ASP A 69 -6.11 15.64 2.73
N ALA A 70 -6.89 14.66 3.21
CA ALA A 70 -6.38 13.33 3.56
C ALA A 70 -6.09 12.46 2.33
N HIS A 71 -6.45 12.88 1.12
CA HIS A 71 -6.18 12.16 -0.13
C HIS A 71 -4.76 12.46 -0.65
N ILE A 72 -3.77 11.91 0.04
CA ILE A 72 -2.35 12.23 -0.11
C ILE A 72 -1.63 11.48 -1.24
N GLY A 73 -2.35 10.88 -2.19
CA GLY A 73 -1.72 10.14 -3.28
C GLY A 73 -2.65 9.19 -4.03
N LYS A 74 -2.03 8.38 -4.88
CA LYS A 74 -2.73 7.46 -5.80
C LYS A 74 -1.99 6.14 -5.97
N VAL A 75 -2.74 5.07 -6.16
CA VAL A 75 -2.20 3.76 -6.52
C VAL A 75 -1.93 3.72 -8.03
N LEU A 76 -0.71 3.31 -8.39
CA LEU A 76 -0.25 3.11 -9.77
C LEU A 76 -0.49 1.67 -10.25
N GLU A 77 -0.35 0.70 -9.36
CA GLU A 77 -0.58 -0.72 -9.64
C GLU A 77 -1.15 -1.38 -8.39
N ALA A 78 -2.19 -2.20 -8.54
CA ALA A 78 -2.69 -3.06 -7.48
C ALA A 78 -2.99 -4.45 -8.05
N ARG A 79 -2.46 -5.48 -7.41
CA ARG A 79 -2.68 -6.87 -7.81
C ARG A 79 -2.52 -7.82 -6.65
N GLU A 80 -3.19 -8.96 -6.73
CA GLU A 80 -2.91 -10.06 -5.82
C GLU A 80 -1.56 -10.71 -6.18
N THR A 81 -0.86 -11.15 -5.16
CA THR A 81 0.35 -11.98 -5.22
C THR A 81 0.08 -13.29 -4.49
N GLU A 82 1.02 -14.23 -4.51
CA GLU A 82 0.95 -15.42 -3.66
C GLU A 82 0.90 -15.09 -2.16
N ARG A 83 1.41 -13.92 -1.75
CA ARG A 83 1.50 -13.51 -0.33
C ARG A 83 0.31 -12.67 0.14
N GLY A 84 -0.38 -11.99 -0.77
CA GLY A 84 -1.34 -10.96 -0.40
C GLY A 84 -1.56 -9.88 -1.47
N LEU A 85 -2.29 -8.82 -1.10
CA LEU A 85 -2.50 -7.64 -1.95
C LEU A 85 -1.24 -6.79 -2.01
N TYR A 86 -0.66 -6.70 -3.20
CA TYR A 86 0.42 -5.78 -3.52
C TYR A 86 -0.14 -4.47 -4.07
N VAL A 87 0.48 -3.37 -3.66
CA VAL A 87 0.27 -2.05 -4.25
C VAL A 87 1.61 -1.40 -4.58
N LYS A 88 1.64 -0.69 -5.70
CA LYS A 88 2.60 0.36 -6.00
C LYS A 88 1.84 1.67 -6.01
N ALA A 89 2.29 2.64 -5.24
CA ALA A 89 1.60 3.91 -5.08
C ALA A 89 2.57 5.09 -5.11
N ASP A 90 2.01 6.25 -5.43
CA ASP A 90 2.67 7.53 -5.60
C ASP A 90 2.05 8.52 -4.62
N LEU A 91 2.87 9.11 -3.76
CA LEU A 91 2.46 10.10 -2.78
C LEU A 91 2.57 11.50 -3.37
N ASP A 92 1.57 12.33 -3.08
CA ASP A 92 1.65 13.76 -3.36
C ASP A 92 2.56 14.42 -2.31
N LEU A 93 3.80 14.73 -2.71
CA LEU A 93 4.79 15.33 -1.82
C LEU A 93 4.59 16.84 -1.61
N GLU A 94 3.68 17.46 -2.38
CA GLU A 94 3.28 18.86 -2.17
C GLU A 94 2.15 18.98 -1.12
N GLU A 95 1.48 17.88 -0.79
CA GLU A 95 0.43 17.84 0.23
C GLU A 95 1.03 17.75 1.65
N ASP A 96 0.80 18.78 2.46
CA ASP A 96 1.36 18.90 3.80
C ASP A 96 0.54 18.17 4.88
N TYR A 97 -0.69 17.73 4.58
CA TYR A 97 -1.62 17.15 5.57
C TYR A 97 -1.01 16.00 6.38
N ALA A 98 -0.27 15.10 5.73
CA ALA A 98 0.33 13.92 6.36
C ALA A 98 1.82 14.10 6.75
N ARG A 99 2.38 15.31 6.64
CA ARG A 99 3.83 15.55 6.80
C ARG A 99 4.33 15.58 8.24
N ARG A 100 3.42 15.60 9.23
CA ARG A 100 3.75 15.92 10.63
C ARG A 100 4.36 14.78 11.45
N VAL A 101 4.68 13.64 10.83
CA VAL A 101 5.29 12.47 11.50
C VAL A 101 6.39 11.83 10.67
#